data_AF-A0A954K420-F1
#
_entry.id   AF-A0A954K420-F1
#
_cell.length_a   1.000
_cell.length_b   1.000
_cell.length_c   1.000
_cell.angle_alpha   90.00
_cell.angle_beta   90.00
_cell.angle_gamma   90.00
#
_symmetry.space_group_name_H-M   'P 1'
#
loop_
_entity.id
_entity.type
_entity.pdbx_description
1 polymer ?
#
loop_
_entity_poly.entity_id
_entity_poly.type
_entity_poly.pdbx_seq_one_letter_code
_entity_poly.pdbx_strand_id
1 'polypeptide(L)' 'MESPSIETLRTLLVCSEVDGLAAAGDKLGITQPAVSRKLAQFHAGVPRDQALLEKRGKQLQLTDRGRTAIPA' A
#
# COMPACT_ATOMS: atom_id res chain seq x y z
N MET A 1 -8.56 3.38 -16.48
CA MET A 1 -8.00 3.18 -15.12
C MET A 1 -8.45 4.39 -14.31
N GLU A 2 -9.36 4.22 -13.36
CA GLU A 2 -9.75 5.33 -12.49
C GLU A 2 -8.58 5.70 -11.59
N SER A 3 -8.42 7.00 -11.33
CA SER A 3 -7.39 7.48 -10.40
C SER A 3 -7.65 6.95 -9.00
N PRO A 4 -6.62 6.45 -8.28
CA PRO A 4 -6.79 5.98 -6.91
C PRO A 4 -7.26 7.12 -6.00
N SER A 5 -8.14 6.81 -5.04
CA SER A 5 -8.57 7.79 -4.04
C SER A 5 -7.44 8.15 -3.08
N ILE A 6 -7.52 9.34 -2.46
CA ILE A 6 -6.56 9.79 -1.44
C ILE A 6 -6.46 8.79 -0.29
N GLU A 7 -7.58 8.19 0.13
CA GLU A 7 -7.59 7.18 1.19
C GLU A 7 -6.78 5.93 0.81
N THR A 8 -6.86 5.50 -0.45
CA THR A 8 -6.10 4.37 -0.96
C THR A 8 -4.61 4.69 -0.99
N LEU A 9 -4.23 5.90 -1.42
CA LEU A 9 -2.84 6.36 -1.39
C LEU A 9 -2.29 6.46 0.04
N ARG A 10 -3.08 6.99 0.98
CA ARG A 10 -2.71 7.04 2.40
C ARG A 10 -2.53 5.63 2.98
N THR A 11 -3.40 4.69 2.60
CA THR A 11 -3.29 3.29 3.03
C THR A 11 -1.97 2.68 2.56
N LEU A 12 -1.59 2.94 1.31
CA LEU A 12 -0.34 2.46 0.72
C LEU A 12 0.89 3.00 1.47
N LEU A 13 0.91 4.30 1.75
CA LEU A 13 2.00 4.94 2.50
C LEU A 13 2.13 4.35 3.91
N VAL A 14 1.02 4.26 4.65
CA VAL A 14 1.04 3.68 6.01
C VAL A 14 1.54 2.24 5.98
N CYS A 15 1.13 1.44 4.99
CA CYS A 15 1.62 0.07 4.85
C CYS A 15 3.13 -0.03 4.62
N SER A 16 3.76 1.00 4.05
CA SER A 16 5.23 1.06 3.92
C SER A 16 5.97 1.49 5.19
N GLU A 17 5.27 2.09 6.14
CA GLU A 17 5.85 2.63 7.38
C GLU A 17 5.74 1.67 8.58
N VAL A 18 4.93 0.61 8.47
CA VAL A 18 4.58 -0.26 9.61
C VAL A 18 4.70 -1.74 9.28
N ASP A 19 4.79 -2.54 10.33
CA ASP A 19 4.99 -3.99 10.24
C ASP A 19 3.68 -4.75 10.02
N GLY A 20 3.22 -4.72 8.77
CA GLY A 20 2.13 -5.55 8.29
C GLY A 20 0.75 -4.89 8.40
N LEU A 21 -0.23 -5.59 7.83
CA LEU A 21 -1.56 -5.02 7.57
C LEU A 21 -2.39 -4.76 8.84
N ALA A 22 -2.13 -5.48 9.92
CA ALA A 22 -2.80 -5.27 11.20
C ALA A 22 -2.37 -3.94 11.83
N ALA A 23 -1.06 -3.69 11.94
CA ALA A 23 -0.51 -2.42 12.43
C ALA A 23 -0.94 -1.23 11.54
N ALA A 24 -1.05 -1.45 10.23
CA ALA A 24 -1.58 -0.44 9.31
C ALA A 24 -3.05 -0.12 9.60
N GLY A 25 -3.86 -1.14 9.90
CA GLY A 25 -5.26 -0.97 10.31
C GLY A 25 -5.39 -0.16 11.59
N ASP A 26 -4.61 -0.51 12.60
CA ASP A 26 -4.57 0.21 13.89
C ASP A 26 -4.20 1.69 13.69
N LYS A 27 -3.17 1.98 12.86
CA LYS A 27 -2.73 3.35 12.57
C LYS A 27 -3.76 4.15 11.75
N LEU A 28 -4.53 3.49 10.87
CA LEU A 28 -5.54 4.12 10.03
C LEU A 28 -6.93 4.21 10.69
N GLY A 29 -7.13 3.56 11.84
CA GLY A 29 -8.44 3.43 12.47
C GLY A 29 -9.44 2.58 11.68
N ILE A 30 -8.95 1.61 10.88
CA ILE A 30 -9.79 0.70 10.08
C ILE A 30 -9.37 -0.75 10.31
N THR A 31 -10.24 -1.70 9.94
CA THR A 31 -9.93 -3.12 10.12
C THR A 31 -8.83 -3.59 9.14
N GLN A 32 -8.04 -4.58 9.54
CA GLN A 32 -7.03 -5.20 8.67
C GLN A 32 -7.59 -5.69 7.31
N PRO A 33 -8.79 -6.32 7.24
CA PRO A 33 -9.39 -6.66 5.95
C PRO A 33 -9.71 -5.46 5.06
N ALA A 34 -10.07 -4.31 5.65
CA ALA A 34 -10.31 -3.08 4.89
C ALA A 34 -9.01 -2.54 4.27
N VAL A 35 -7.89 -2.60 5.01
CA VAL A 35 -6.55 -2.31 4.47
C VAL A 35 -6.24 -3.23 3.29
N SER A 36 -6.40 -4.54 3.46
CA SER A 36 -6.13 -5.53 2.41
C SER A 36 -6.96 -5.28 1.16
N ARG A 37 -8.25 -4.92 1.32
CA ARG A 37 -9.14 -4.60 0.20
C ARG A 37 -8.68 -3.35 -0.55
N LYS A 38 -8.33 -2.28 0.16
CA LYS A 38 -7.84 -1.03 -0.46
C LYS A 38 -6.53 -1.27 -1.23
N LEU A 39 -5.61 -2.07 -0.70
CA LEU A 39 -4.39 -2.46 -1.42
C LEU A 39 -4.69 -3.30 -2.68
N ALA A 40 -5.59 -4.27 -2.57
CA ALA A 40 -5.99 -5.08 -3.71
C ALA A 40 -6.64 -4.23 -4.81
N GLN A 41 -7.48 -3.26 -4.43
CA GLN A 41 -8.06 -2.28 -5.37
C GLN A 41 -7.00 -1.39 -6.02
N PHE A 42 -5.99 -0.94 -5.26
CA PHE A 42 -4.88 -0.17 -5.82
C PHE A 42 -4.07 -0.97 -6.85
N HIS A 43 -3.82 -2.25 -6.56
CA HIS A 43 -3.09 -3.14 -7.46
C HIS A 43 -3.94 -3.67 -8.61
N ALA A 44 -5.27 -3.51 -8.55
CA ALA A 44 -6.15 -3.95 -9.62
C ALA A 44 -5.85 -3.17 -10.90
N GLY A 45 -5.29 -3.87 -11.88
CA GLY A 45 -4.89 -3.27 -13.17
C GLY A 45 -3.46 -2.70 -13.21
N VAL A 46 -2.69 -2.83 -12.13
CA VAL A 46 -1.26 -2.50 -12.14
C VAL A 46 -0.45 -3.77 -12.44
N PRO A 47 0.31 -3.82 -13.55
CA PRO A 47 1.23 -4.91 -13.84
C PRO A 47 2.21 -5.15 -12.68
N ARG A 48 2.61 -6.40 -12.45
CA ARG A 48 3.44 -6.77 -11.28
C ARG A 48 4.80 -6.06 -11.28
N ASP A 49 5.38 -5.83 -12.45
CA ASP A 49 6.60 -5.05 -12.69
C ASP A 49 6.44 -3.55 -12.42
N GLN A 50 5.21 -3.08 -12.23
CA GLN A 50 4.86 -1.68 -11.92
C GLN A 50 4.33 -1.49 -10.50
N ALA A 51 4.35 -2.53 -9.67
CA ALA A 51 3.92 -2.45 -8.28
C ALA A 51 4.78 -1.43 -7.50
N LEU A 52 4.13 -0.59 -6.70
CA LEU A 52 4.82 0.39 -5.84
C LEU A 52 5.30 -0.23 -4.53
N LEU A 53 4.67 -1.32 -4.09
CA LEU A 53 5.04 -2.05 -2.89
C LEU A 53 5.40 -3.50 -3.24
N GLU A 54 6.37 -4.04 -2.51
CA GLU A 54 6.70 -5.45 -2.52
C GLU A 54 6.73 -6.01 -1.11
N LYS A 55 6.41 -7.31 -0.97
CA LYS A 55 6.49 -7.99 0.31
C LYS A 55 7.93 -8.39 0.60
N ARG A 56 8.47 -7.90 1.72
CA ARG A 56 9.78 -8.31 2.26
C ARG A 56 9.58 -8.81 3.70
N GLY A 57 9.58 -10.13 3.85
CA GLY A 57 9.25 -10.77 5.13
C GLY A 57 7.80 -10.47 5.55
N LYS A 58 7.64 -9.81 6.71
CA LYS A 58 6.33 -9.39 7.25
C LYS A 58 5.91 -7.97 6.83
N GLN A 59 6.85 -7.18 6.29
CA GLN A 59 6.62 -5.80 5.89
C GLN A 59 6.27 -5.68 4.40
N LEU A 60 5.55 -4.61 4.07
CA LEU A 60 5.51 -4.09 2.71
C LEU A 60 6.54 -2.98 2.62
N GLN A 61 7.39 -3.03 1.59
CA GLN A 61 8.40 -1.99 1.35
C GLN A 61 8.18 -1.41 -0.04
N LEU A 62 8.58 -0.14 -0.22
CA LEU A 62 8.56 0.48 -1.53
C LEU A 62 9.52 -0.26 -2.48
N THR A 63 9.07 -0.49 -3.71
CA THR A 63 9.95 -0.84 -4.82
C THR A 63 10.77 0.38 -5.25
N ASP A 64 11.75 0.22 -6.14
CA ASP A 64 12.50 1.37 -6.67
C ASP A 64 11.59 2.37 -7.39
N ARG A 65 10.57 1.84 -8.09
CA ARG A 65 9.51 2.64 -8.69
C ARG A 65 8.69 3.36 -7.60
N GLY A 66 8.31 2.66 -6.53
CA GLY A 66 7.62 3.24 -5.39
C GLY A 66 8.38 4.41 -4.76
N ARG A 67 9.69 4.25 -4.56
CA ARG A 67 10.60 5.29 -4.05
C ARG A 67 10.67 6.52 -4.95
N THR A 68 10.54 6.34 -6.26
CA THR A 68 10.56 7.46 -7.22
C THR A 68 9.20 8.17 -7.30
N ALA A 69 8.11 7.43 -7.06
CA ALA A 69 6.75 7.94 -7.18
C ALA A 69 6.24 8.66 -5.91
N ILE A 70 6.85 8.40 -4.75
CA ILE A 70 6.46 8.98 -3.46
C ILE A 70 7.62 9.88 -2.98
N PRO A 71 7.44 11.21 -2.91
CA PRO A 71 8.46 12.09 -2.34
C PRO A 71 8.66 11.78 -0.85
N ALA A 72 9.92 11.81 -0.43
CA ALA A 72 10.36 11.56 0.95
C ALA A 72 9.89 12.65 1.92
#